data_AF-A0A1H0BFC9-F1
#
_entry.id   AF-A0A1H0BFC9-F1
#
_cell.length_a   1.000
_cell.length_b   1.000
_cell.length_c   1.000
_cell.angle_alpha   90.00
_cell.angle_beta   90.00
_cell.angle_gamma   90.00
#
_symmetry.space_group_name_H-M   'P 1'
#
loop_
_entity.id
_entity.type
_entity.pdbx_description
1 polymer ?
#
loop_
_entity_poly.entity_id
_entity_poly.type
_entity_poly.pdbx_seq_one_letter_code
_entity_poly.pdbx_strand_id
1 'polypeptide(L)'
;MKENNKLQEVDLYKPIQNYFSLEGYDVYGEVKDCDMVAVKEDTLVIIELKLTLSVDLLIQATKRQRLTDQVYIAIPKPKTRMNSKQWSDKFHLIKRLELGLIVVSFLGNRANADILIHPAPFKRKTGTGRQKKKREAILKEISGRSADFNVGGSNRTKIMTAYKENCIQIASYLNTMGPLSPKALIQMGTGDKTPSILTKNYYGWFERIKRGTYMISDKGKQEVEEFQDLIIYYLGRIKNDGNDSI
;
A
#
# COMPACT_ATOMS: atom_id res chain seq x y z
N MET A 1 -37.81 -15.13 24.59
CA MET A 1 -36.36 -14.90 24.80
C MET A 1 -35.64 -15.35 23.54
N LYS A 2 -34.98 -14.45 22.80
CA LYS A 2 -34.11 -14.89 21.69
C LYS A 2 -32.78 -15.24 22.33
N GLU A 3 -32.47 -16.53 22.44
CA GLU A 3 -31.12 -16.97 22.80
C GLU A 3 -30.14 -16.37 21.80
N ASN A 4 -29.29 -15.48 22.30
CA ASN A 4 -28.23 -14.85 21.51
C ASN A 4 -27.08 -15.85 21.42
N ASN A 5 -27.28 -16.93 20.66
CA ASN A 5 -26.31 -18.00 20.58
C ASN A 5 -25.07 -17.47 19.84
N LYS A 6 -23.92 -17.47 20.52
CA LYS A 6 -22.67 -16.95 20.00
C LYS A 6 -22.21 -17.88 18.87
N LEU A 7 -21.98 -17.33 17.68
CA LEU A 7 -21.51 -18.09 16.52
C LEU A 7 -20.20 -18.84 16.84
N GLN A 8 -20.18 -20.13 16.53
CA GLN A 8 -19.06 -21.05 16.72
C GLN A 8 -18.57 -21.61 15.38
N GLU A 9 -17.39 -22.22 15.38
CA GLU A 9 -16.79 -22.79 14.15
C GLU A 9 -17.64 -23.96 13.61
N VAL A 10 -18.25 -24.75 14.50
CA VAL A 10 -19.19 -25.82 14.14
C VAL A 10 -20.41 -25.32 13.36
N ASP A 11 -20.83 -24.07 13.55
CA ASP A 11 -21.96 -23.50 12.81
C ASP A 11 -21.64 -23.31 11.31
N LEU A 12 -20.36 -23.23 10.95
CA LEU A 12 -19.90 -23.16 9.56
C LEU A 12 -19.97 -24.53 8.86
N TYR A 13 -19.88 -25.62 9.63
CA TYR A 13 -19.74 -26.97 9.09
C TYR A 13 -20.95 -27.37 8.24
N LYS A 14 -22.16 -27.28 8.80
CA LYS A 14 -23.37 -27.81 8.14
C LYS A 14 -23.68 -27.17 6.79
N PRO A 15 -23.61 -25.83 6.63
CA PRO A 15 -23.83 -25.18 5.33
C PRO A 15 -22.84 -25.64 4.25
N ILE A 16 -21.58 -25.82 4.63
CA ILE A 16 -20.52 -26.23 3.69
C ILE A 16 -20.65 -27.72 3.36
N GLN A 17 -20.93 -28.56 4.36
CA GLN A 17 -21.24 -29.97 4.13
C GLN A 17 -22.37 -30.12 3.11
N ASN A 18 -23.48 -29.40 3.31
CA ASN A 18 -24.62 -29.44 2.40
C ASN A 18 -24.21 -29.01 0.98
N TYR A 19 -23.40 -27.96 0.84
CA TYR A 19 -22.89 -27.50 -0.46
C TYR A 19 -22.12 -28.61 -1.19
N PHE A 20 -21.11 -29.20 -0.54
CA PHE A 20 -20.27 -30.23 -1.17
C PHE A 20 -21.02 -31.55 -1.40
N SER A 21 -21.91 -31.95 -0.49
CA SER A 21 -22.74 -33.15 -0.69
C SER A 21 -23.70 -32.99 -1.87
N LEU A 22 -24.27 -31.80 -2.10
CA LEU A 22 -25.09 -31.54 -3.29
C LEU A 22 -24.28 -31.60 -4.59
N GLU A 23 -22.99 -31.23 -4.53
CA GLU A 23 -22.04 -31.39 -5.65
C GLU A 23 -21.53 -32.85 -5.80
N GLY A 24 -22.03 -33.78 -4.98
CA GLY A 24 -21.72 -35.21 -5.06
C GLY A 24 -20.41 -35.61 -4.37
N TYR A 25 -19.95 -34.85 -3.38
CA TYR A 25 -18.82 -35.22 -2.54
C TYR A 25 -19.28 -35.96 -1.26
N ASP A 26 -18.48 -36.94 -0.85
CA ASP A 26 -18.52 -37.50 0.50
C ASP A 26 -17.76 -36.58 1.45
N VAL A 27 -18.41 -36.12 2.52
CA VAL A 27 -17.87 -35.10 3.42
C VAL A 27 -17.65 -35.66 4.82
N TYR A 28 -16.44 -35.47 5.35
CA TYR A 28 -15.99 -35.95 6.65
C TYR A 28 -15.45 -34.78 7.49
N GLY A 29 -15.76 -34.77 8.79
CA GLY A 29 -15.22 -33.80 9.76
C GLY A 29 -14.09 -34.37 10.60
N GLU A 30 -13.20 -33.50 11.10
CA GLU A 30 -12.12 -33.84 12.04
C GLU A 30 -11.19 -34.99 11.56
N VAL A 31 -10.71 -34.91 10.32
CA VAL A 31 -9.85 -35.93 9.72
C VAL A 31 -8.39 -35.48 9.70
N LYS A 32 -7.49 -36.18 10.40
CA LYS A 32 -6.03 -35.89 10.42
C LYS A 32 -5.73 -34.41 10.67
N ASP A 33 -6.35 -33.85 11.70
CA ASP A 33 -6.28 -32.43 12.10
C ASP A 33 -6.84 -31.43 11.08
N CYS A 34 -7.53 -31.88 10.03
CA CYS A 34 -8.29 -31.01 9.12
C CYS A 34 -9.72 -30.87 9.65
N ASP A 35 -10.25 -29.66 9.67
CA ASP A 35 -11.61 -29.41 10.14
C ASP A 35 -12.65 -30.16 9.29
N MET A 36 -12.45 -30.17 7.97
CA MET A 36 -13.32 -30.88 7.04
C MET A 36 -12.58 -31.32 5.77
N VAL A 37 -12.95 -32.50 5.28
CA VAL A 37 -12.46 -33.10 4.05
C VAL A 37 -13.64 -33.53 3.19
N ALA A 38 -13.62 -33.17 1.90
CA ALA A 38 -14.60 -33.61 0.92
C ALA A 38 -13.89 -34.41 -0.17
N VAL A 39 -14.42 -35.59 -0.50
CA VAL A 39 -13.83 -36.54 -1.46
C VAL A 39 -14.84 -36.83 -2.57
N LYS A 40 -14.40 -36.80 -3.82
CA LYS A 40 -15.18 -37.22 -4.98
C LYS A 40 -14.25 -37.83 -6.01
N GLU A 41 -14.42 -39.12 -6.29
CA GLU A 41 -13.50 -39.89 -7.12
C GLU A 41 -12.06 -39.72 -6.61
N ASP A 42 -11.13 -39.26 -7.45
CA ASP A 42 -9.74 -38.99 -7.07
C ASP A 42 -9.50 -37.55 -6.55
N THR A 43 -10.56 -36.74 -6.42
CA THR A 43 -10.46 -35.35 -5.95
C THR A 43 -10.54 -35.29 -4.43
N LEU A 44 -9.47 -34.80 -3.80
CA LEU A 44 -9.40 -34.52 -2.37
C LEU A 44 -9.51 -33.00 -2.14
N VAL A 45 -10.55 -32.55 -1.46
CA VAL A 45 -10.74 -31.15 -1.05
C VAL A 45 -10.55 -31.04 0.47
N ILE A 46 -9.72 -30.09 0.90
CA ILE A 46 -9.50 -29.81 2.33
C ILE A 46 -10.03 -28.42 2.65
N ILE A 47 -10.77 -28.29 3.76
CA ILE A 47 -11.48 -27.06 4.13
C ILE A 47 -11.19 -26.74 5.60
N GLU A 48 -10.48 -25.64 5.84
CA GLU A 48 -10.17 -25.14 7.20
C GLU A 48 -11.22 -24.09 7.61
N LEU A 49 -11.81 -24.24 8.79
CA LEU A 49 -12.92 -23.44 9.30
C LEU A 49 -12.43 -22.46 10.37
N LYS A 50 -12.72 -21.15 10.21
CA LYS A 50 -12.44 -20.17 11.26
C LYS A 50 -13.49 -19.07 11.31
N LEU A 51 -13.76 -18.55 12.50
CA LEU A 51 -14.64 -17.38 12.65
C LEU A 51 -14.04 -16.08 12.07
N THR A 52 -12.72 -16.03 11.89
CA THR A 52 -12.04 -14.85 11.36
C THR A 52 -10.92 -15.25 10.40
N LEU A 53 -10.67 -14.40 9.40
CA LEU A 53 -9.50 -14.54 8.53
C LEU A 53 -8.24 -14.10 9.29
N SER A 54 -7.57 -15.04 9.93
CA SER A 54 -6.31 -14.84 10.68
C SER A 54 -5.10 -15.33 9.89
N VAL A 55 -3.90 -14.96 10.33
CA VAL A 55 -2.64 -15.49 9.77
C VAL A 55 -2.53 -17.00 10.07
N ASP A 56 -2.96 -17.45 11.24
CA ASP A 56 -2.92 -18.86 11.61
C ASP A 56 -3.76 -19.73 10.68
N LEU A 57 -4.96 -19.27 10.30
CA LEU A 57 -5.81 -19.95 9.32
C LEU A 57 -5.11 -20.06 7.95
N LEU A 58 -4.44 -19.00 7.51
CA LEU A 58 -3.67 -19.04 6.26
C LEU A 58 -2.49 -20.00 6.35
N ILE A 59 -1.81 -20.08 7.50
CA ILE A 59 -0.70 -21.01 7.73
C ILE A 59 -1.22 -22.46 7.73
N GLN A 60 -2.34 -22.75 8.39
CA GLN A 60 -2.96 -24.07 8.38
C GLN A 60 -3.30 -24.50 6.95
N ALA A 61 -4.06 -23.66 6.22
CA ALA A 61 -4.48 -23.97 4.85
C ALA A 61 -3.28 -24.16 3.90
N THR A 62 -2.26 -23.29 3.96
CA THR A 62 -1.06 -23.45 3.12
C THR A 62 -0.24 -24.70 3.45
N LYS A 63 -0.27 -25.20 4.69
CA LYS A 63 0.31 -26.51 5.01
C LYS A 63 -0.44 -27.66 4.34
N ARG A 64 -1.77 -27.57 4.25
CA ARG A 64 -2.62 -28.58 3.58
C ARG A 64 -2.39 -28.66 2.07
N GLN A 65 -1.88 -27.60 1.46
CA GLN A 65 -1.54 -27.61 0.02
C GLN A 65 -0.45 -28.63 -0.36
N ARG A 66 0.26 -29.19 0.63
CA ARG A 66 1.18 -30.32 0.42
C ARG A 66 0.45 -31.63 0.08
N LEU A 67 -0.84 -31.71 0.36
CA LEU A 67 -1.67 -32.91 0.19
C LEU A 67 -2.58 -32.82 -1.04
N THR A 68 -3.02 -31.61 -1.40
CA THR A 68 -3.92 -31.34 -2.53
C THR A 68 -3.81 -29.88 -2.95
N ASP A 69 -4.10 -29.57 -4.21
CA ASP A 69 -4.25 -28.18 -4.68
C ASP A 69 -5.65 -27.60 -4.39
N GLN A 70 -6.63 -28.45 -4.04
CA GLN A 70 -8.00 -28.06 -3.69
C GLN A 70 -8.14 -27.73 -2.20
N VAL A 71 -7.50 -26.64 -1.75
CA VAL A 71 -7.59 -26.19 -0.35
C VAL A 71 -8.41 -24.91 -0.22
N TYR A 72 -9.43 -24.95 0.61
CA TYR A 72 -10.29 -23.82 0.93
C TYR A 72 -10.13 -23.38 2.38
N ILE A 73 -10.28 -22.09 2.61
CA ILE A 73 -10.59 -21.55 3.93
C ILE A 73 -12.05 -21.13 3.96
N ALA A 74 -12.74 -21.35 5.07
CA ALA A 74 -14.12 -20.94 5.24
C ALA A 74 -14.31 -20.05 6.46
N ILE A 75 -15.04 -18.95 6.26
CA ILE A 75 -15.31 -17.95 7.29
C ILE A 75 -16.78 -17.49 7.26
N PRO A 76 -17.32 -16.92 8.35
CA PRO A 76 -18.59 -16.23 8.31
C PRO A 76 -18.56 -15.05 7.35
N LYS A 77 -19.71 -14.74 6.73
CA LYS A 77 -19.86 -13.56 5.89
C LYS A 77 -19.57 -12.30 6.69
N PRO A 78 -18.58 -11.50 6.27
CA PRO A 78 -18.22 -10.31 7.01
C PRO A 78 -19.37 -9.32 7.01
N LYS A 79 -19.59 -8.68 8.15
CA LYS A 79 -20.57 -7.58 8.27
C LYS A 79 -20.15 -6.34 7.48
N THR A 80 -18.85 -6.19 7.21
CA THR A 80 -18.30 -5.08 6.42
C THR A 80 -18.49 -5.31 4.93
N ARG A 81 -18.63 -4.22 4.16
CA ARG A 81 -18.79 -4.31 2.71
C ARG A 81 -17.55 -4.96 2.08
N MET A 82 -17.75 -6.04 1.33
CA MET A 82 -16.69 -6.80 0.67
C MET A 82 -16.08 -6.08 -0.56
N ASN A 83 -16.62 -4.92 -0.95
CA ASN A 83 -16.03 -4.05 -1.98
C ASN A 83 -15.00 -3.05 -1.44
N SER A 84 -14.64 -3.15 -0.15
CA SER A 84 -13.64 -2.26 0.45
C SER A 84 -12.22 -2.59 -0.01
N LYS A 85 -11.33 -1.60 0.06
CA LYS A 85 -9.89 -1.78 -0.23
C LYS A 85 -9.29 -2.91 0.61
N GLN A 86 -9.66 -3.00 1.89
CA GLN A 86 -9.18 -4.05 2.79
C GLN A 86 -9.56 -5.45 2.30
N TRP A 87 -10.79 -5.64 1.82
CA TRP A 87 -11.23 -6.93 1.25
C TRP A 87 -10.57 -7.22 -0.09
N SER A 88 -10.35 -6.20 -0.93
CA SER A 88 -9.57 -6.35 -2.15
C SER A 88 -8.14 -6.85 -1.86
N ASP A 89 -7.48 -6.31 -0.84
CA ASP A 89 -6.13 -6.74 -0.44
C ASP A 89 -6.14 -8.17 0.13
N LYS A 90 -7.16 -8.55 0.92
CA LYS A 90 -7.36 -9.92 1.41
C LYS A 90 -7.59 -10.92 0.28
N PHE A 91 -8.49 -10.62 -0.66
CA PHE A 91 -8.73 -11.47 -1.84
C PHE A 91 -7.46 -11.60 -2.69
N HIS A 92 -6.68 -10.54 -2.81
CA HIS A 92 -5.39 -10.60 -3.50
C HIS A 92 -4.43 -11.56 -2.80
N LEU A 93 -4.31 -11.49 -1.47
CA LEU A 93 -3.47 -12.40 -0.69
C LEU A 93 -3.90 -13.86 -0.84
N ILE A 94 -5.20 -14.15 -0.65
CA ILE A 94 -5.76 -15.51 -0.80
C ILE A 94 -5.46 -16.08 -2.19
N LYS A 95 -5.67 -15.28 -3.25
CA LYS A 95 -5.32 -15.67 -4.62
C LYS A 95 -3.82 -15.90 -4.79
N ARG A 96 -2.95 -15.09 -4.17
CA ARG A 96 -1.49 -15.30 -4.22
C ARG A 96 -1.03 -16.57 -3.51
N LEU A 97 -1.77 -16.99 -2.49
CA LEU A 97 -1.56 -18.25 -1.79
C LEU A 97 -2.23 -19.43 -2.50
N GLU A 98 -2.94 -19.18 -3.61
CA GLU A 98 -3.64 -20.21 -4.39
C GLU A 98 -4.70 -20.96 -3.57
N LEU A 99 -5.26 -20.30 -2.55
CA LEU A 99 -6.31 -20.83 -1.70
C LEU A 99 -7.69 -20.48 -2.24
N GLY A 100 -8.66 -21.35 -1.98
CA GLY A 100 -10.08 -21.06 -2.13
C GLY A 100 -10.63 -20.30 -0.91
N LEU A 101 -11.70 -19.55 -1.11
CA LEU A 101 -12.42 -18.85 -0.04
C LEU A 101 -13.91 -19.18 -0.11
N ILE A 102 -14.40 -19.79 0.96
CA ILE A 102 -15.82 -20.03 1.20
C ILE A 102 -16.31 -19.04 2.24
N VAL A 103 -17.49 -18.49 2.02
CA VAL A 103 -18.15 -17.58 2.94
C VAL A 103 -19.52 -18.11 3.32
N VAL A 104 -19.75 -18.25 4.63
CA VAL A 104 -21.04 -18.72 5.15
C VAL A 104 -21.88 -17.55 5.63
N SER A 105 -23.04 -17.35 5.02
CA SER A 105 -24.03 -16.37 5.46
C SER A 105 -25.06 -17.00 6.38
N PHE A 106 -25.45 -16.28 7.43
CA PHE A 106 -26.51 -16.67 8.38
C PHE A 106 -27.62 -15.61 8.30
N LEU A 107 -28.77 -15.96 7.74
CA LEU A 107 -29.94 -15.07 7.60
C LEU A 107 -31.17 -15.71 8.25
N GLY A 108 -31.55 -15.21 9.43
CA GLY A 108 -32.59 -15.83 10.24
C GLY A 108 -32.21 -17.26 10.61
N ASN A 109 -33.07 -18.23 10.28
CA ASN A 109 -32.81 -19.66 10.52
C ASN A 109 -32.15 -20.37 9.33
N ARG A 110 -31.76 -19.63 8.28
CA ARG A 110 -31.11 -20.20 7.09
C ARG A 110 -29.64 -19.86 7.09
N ALA A 111 -28.82 -20.82 6.68
CA ALA A 111 -27.40 -20.62 6.44
C ALA A 111 -27.04 -21.12 5.04
N ASN A 112 -26.16 -20.40 4.34
CA ASN A 112 -25.73 -20.72 2.99
C ASN A 112 -24.22 -20.49 2.83
N ALA A 113 -23.53 -21.42 2.18
CA ALA A 113 -22.12 -21.33 1.83
C ALA A 113 -21.94 -20.88 0.37
N ASP A 114 -21.25 -19.76 0.18
CA ASP A 114 -20.89 -19.23 -1.12
C ASP A 114 -19.38 -19.38 -1.36
N ILE A 115 -18.96 -19.97 -2.49
CA ILE A 115 -17.56 -19.95 -2.90
C ILE A 115 -17.27 -18.62 -3.60
N LEU A 116 -16.39 -17.81 -3.01
CA LEU A 116 -15.99 -16.51 -3.57
C LEU A 116 -14.71 -16.61 -4.41
N ILE A 117 -13.84 -17.56 -4.08
CA ILE A 117 -12.57 -17.81 -4.76
C ILE A 117 -12.39 -19.32 -4.83
N HIS A 118 -12.14 -19.85 -6.03
CA HIS A 118 -11.65 -21.22 -6.19
C HIS A 118 -10.12 -21.23 -6.11
N PRO A 119 -9.51 -22.27 -5.51
CA PRO A 119 -8.08 -22.53 -5.59
C PRO A 119 -7.67 -22.59 -7.06
N ALA A 120 -6.64 -21.83 -7.43
CA ALA A 120 -6.14 -21.81 -8.80
C ALA A 120 -4.71 -21.26 -8.83
N PRO A 121 -3.86 -21.73 -9.77
CA PRO A 121 -2.51 -21.21 -9.94
C PRO A 121 -2.47 -19.69 -10.13
N PHE A 122 -1.63 -19.00 -9.34
CA PHE A 122 -1.53 -17.56 -9.35
C PHE A 122 -0.54 -17.08 -10.41
N LYS A 123 -1.06 -16.65 -11.56
CA LYS A 123 -0.25 -15.98 -12.58
C LYS A 123 0.08 -14.55 -12.14
N ARG A 124 1.33 -14.33 -11.72
CA ARG A 124 1.85 -12.98 -11.45
C ARG A 124 1.75 -12.15 -12.72
N LYS A 125 0.87 -11.15 -12.75
CA LYS A 125 0.87 -10.12 -13.78
C LYS A 125 2.03 -9.17 -13.52
N THR A 126 3.25 -9.61 -13.82
CA THR A 126 4.42 -8.74 -13.86
C THR A 126 4.25 -7.74 -15.00
N GLY A 127 4.50 -6.46 -14.72
CA GLY A 127 4.63 -5.46 -15.79
C GLY A 127 3.34 -4.82 -16.32
N THR A 128 2.24 -4.83 -15.57
CA THR A 128 1.11 -3.93 -15.92
C THR A 128 1.61 -2.48 -15.94
N GLY A 129 1.21 -1.68 -16.94
CA GLY A 129 1.69 -0.30 -17.09
C GLY A 129 1.50 0.57 -15.85
N ARG A 130 0.47 0.28 -15.04
CA ARG A 130 0.22 0.94 -13.76
C ARG A 130 1.27 0.62 -12.68
N GLN A 131 1.72 -0.64 -12.60
CA GLN A 131 2.77 -1.05 -11.65
C GLN A 131 4.12 -0.46 -12.05
N LYS A 132 4.43 -0.44 -13.35
CA LYS A 132 5.64 0.23 -13.88
C LYS A 132 5.66 1.72 -13.53
N LYS A 133 4.56 2.44 -13.81
CA LYS A 133 4.42 3.87 -13.45
C LYS A 133 4.58 4.14 -11.95
N LYS A 134 4.00 3.27 -11.09
CA LYS A 134 4.19 3.40 -9.63
C LYS A 134 5.65 3.19 -9.22
N ARG A 135 6.31 2.18 -9.78
CA ARG A 135 7.73 1.93 -9.56
C ARG A 135 8.58 3.12 -10.02
N GLU A 136 8.34 3.63 -11.22
CA GLU A 136 9.02 4.80 -11.77
C GLU A 136 8.79 6.05 -10.92
N ALA A 137 7.59 6.25 -10.40
CA ALA A 137 7.30 7.37 -9.49
C ALA A 137 8.13 7.28 -8.19
N ILE A 138 8.23 6.09 -7.60
CA ILE A 138 9.06 5.85 -6.42
C ILE A 138 10.55 6.10 -6.74
N LEU A 139 11.04 5.56 -7.86
CA LEU A 139 12.44 5.77 -8.28
C LEU A 139 12.74 7.25 -8.55
N LYS A 140 11.81 7.97 -9.17
CA LYS A 140 11.91 9.41 -9.44
C LYS A 140 11.88 10.24 -8.16
N GLU A 141 11.13 9.79 -7.16
CA GLU A 141 11.12 10.42 -5.84
C GLU A 141 12.47 10.25 -5.15
N ILE A 142 13.05 9.04 -5.18
CA ILE A 142 14.37 8.76 -4.59
C ILE A 142 15.46 9.54 -5.31
N SER A 143 15.50 9.51 -6.64
CA SER A 143 16.53 10.20 -7.43
C SER A 143 16.45 11.74 -7.34
N GLY A 144 15.31 12.27 -6.89
CA GLY A 144 15.10 13.71 -6.72
C GLY A 144 15.47 14.24 -5.34
N ARG A 145 15.94 13.39 -4.42
CA ARG A 145 16.36 13.79 -3.07
C ARG A 145 17.88 13.94 -3.03
N SER A 146 18.37 15.04 -2.46
CA SER A 146 19.80 15.33 -2.40
C SER A 146 20.45 14.83 -1.11
N ALA A 147 19.68 14.36 -0.12
CA ALA A 147 20.15 13.53 1.00
C ALA A 147 19.02 12.77 1.73
N ASP A 148 19.39 11.79 2.56
CA ASP A 148 18.50 10.99 3.42
C ASP A 148 18.06 11.77 4.67
N PHE A 149 17.23 12.80 4.49
CA PHE A 149 16.70 13.61 5.61
C PHE A 149 15.47 12.98 6.29
N ASN A 150 14.98 11.85 5.78
CA ASN A 150 13.86 11.11 6.38
C ASN A 150 14.39 9.87 7.10
N VAL A 151 14.66 9.98 8.40
CA VAL A 151 14.87 8.79 9.26
C VAL A 151 13.54 8.03 9.34
N GLY A 152 13.54 6.76 8.94
CA GLY A 152 12.34 5.92 8.99
C GLY A 152 11.77 5.81 10.41
N GLY A 153 10.44 5.92 10.55
CA GLY A 153 9.74 5.67 11.81
C GLY A 153 9.48 6.87 12.72
N SER A 154 9.88 8.09 12.36
CA SER A 154 9.61 9.28 13.18
C SER A 154 8.25 9.91 12.84
N ASN A 155 7.25 9.69 13.69
CA ASN A 155 5.92 10.33 13.64
C ASN A 155 5.93 11.88 13.84
N ARG A 156 7.10 12.54 13.82
CA ARG A 156 7.25 13.97 14.15
C ARG A 156 8.04 14.81 13.14
N THR A 157 8.67 14.21 12.13
CA THR A 157 9.30 14.98 11.04
C THR A 157 8.31 15.11 9.88
N LYS A 158 8.00 16.35 9.47
CA LYS A 158 7.18 16.63 8.29
C LYS A 158 7.80 15.89 7.10
N ILE A 159 7.02 15.03 6.41
CA ILE A 159 7.50 14.21 5.30
C ILE A 159 8.21 15.09 4.26
N MET A 160 9.52 14.92 4.11
CA MET A 160 10.29 15.65 3.10
C MET A 160 10.10 14.98 1.72
N THR A 161 9.47 15.70 0.80
CA THR A 161 9.33 15.28 -0.61
C THR A 161 10.35 16.02 -1.47
N ALA A 162 10.77 15.45 -2.61
CA ALA A 162 11.66 16.12 -3.55
C ALA A 162 11.12 17.49 -4.03
N TYR A 163 9.80 17.67 -4.06
CA TYR A 163 9.20 18.97 -4.37
C TYR A 163 9.45 20.00 -3.26
N LYS A 164 9.20 19.62 -1.99
CA LYS A 164 9.41 20.51 -0.84
C LYS A 164 10.89 20.84 -0.67
N GLU A 165 11.76 19.85 -0.85
CA GLU A 165 13.22 20.03 -0.80
C GLU A 165 13.70 21.03 -1.86
N ASN A 166 13.23 20.90 -3.11
CA ASN A 166 13.56 21.86 -4.18
C ASN A 166 12.98 23.27 -3.89
N CYS A 167 11.78 23.38 -3.30
CA CYS A 167 11.27 24.67 -2.82
C CYS A 167 12.18 25.29 -1.75
N ILE A 168 12.70 24.49 -0.81
CA ILE A 168 13.61 24.96 0.25
C ILE A 168 14.94 25.41 -0.37
N GLN A 169 15.49 24.63 -1.30
CA GLN A 169 16.71 24.99 -2.03
C GLN A 169 16.54 26.33 -2.77
N ILE A 170 15.49 26.48 -3.59
CA ILE A 170 15.19 27.74 -4.30
C ILE A 170 15.02 28.90 -3.32
N ALA A 171 14.29 28.69 -2.23
CA ALA A 171 14.06 29.72 -1.21
C ALA A 171 15.37 30.14 -0.54
N SER A 172 16.26 29.20 -0.22
CA SER A 172 17.57 29.50 0.37
C SER A 172 18.40 30.40 -0.54
N TYR A 173 18.43 30.12 -1.85
CA TYR A 173 19.19 30.91 -2.83
C TYR A 173 18.63 32.31 -3.00
N LEU A 174 17.30 32.44 -3.09
CA LEU A 174 16.64 33.75 -3.19
C LEU A 174 16.78 34.58 -1.92
N ASN A 175 16.81 33.95 -0.75
CA ASN A 175 16.98 34.65 0.52
C ASN A 175 18.40 35.17 0.70
N THR A 176 19.42 34.38 0.31
CA THR A 176 20.83 34.74 0.49
C THR A 176 21.37 35.64 -0.63
N MET A 177 20.98 35.40 -1.89
CA MET A 177 21.52 36.12 -3.05
C MET A 177 20.60 37.21 -3.59
N GLY A 178 19.39 37.32 -3.05
CA GLY A 178 18.38 38.26 -3.52
C GLY A 178 17.68 37.81 -4.80
N PRO A 179 17.07 38.74 -5.56
CA PRO A 179 16.21 38.38 -6.67
C PRO A 179 16.97 37.73 -7.85
N LEU A 180 16.58 36.51 -8.21
CA LEU A 180 17.22 35.73 -9.28
C LEU A 180 16.24 35.32 -10.38
N SER A 181 16.80 34.96 -11.54
CA SER A 181 16.03 34.35 -12.63
C SER A 181 15.93 32.83 -12.47
N PRO A 182 14.88 32.17 -13.00
CA PRO A 182 14.79 30.71 -12.99
C PRO A 182 16.01 30.03 -13.63
N LYS A 183 16.60 30.66 -14.65
CA LYS A 183 17.81 30.15 -15.32
C LYS A 183 19.02 30.18 -14.39
N ALA A 184 19.22 31.28 -13.65
CA ALA A 184 20.32 31.39 -12.69
C ALA A 184 20.18 30.35 -11.56
N LEU A 185 18.97 30.17 -11.02
CA LEU A 185 18.69 29.16 -10.00
C LEU A 185 19.04 27.75 -10.49
N ILE A 186 18.63 27.37 -11.72
CA ILE A 186 18.98 26.07 -12.31
C ILE A 186 20.50 25.93 -12.46
N GLN A 187 21.21 26.96 -12.91
CA GLN A 187 22.67 26.95 -13.05
C GLN A 187 23.38 26.76 -11.71
N MET A 188 22.76 27.17 -10.61
CA MET A 188 23.27 26.97 -9.24
C MET A 188 22.90 25.60 -8.65
N GLY A 189 22.32 24.71 -9.47
CA GLY A 189 22.03 23.34 -9.06
C GLY A 189 20.64 23.11 -8.47
N THR A 190 19.69 24.05 -8.64
CA THR A 190 18.27 23.70 -8.44
C THR A 190 17.77 22.79 -9.57
N GLY A 191 16.68 22.06 -9.36
CA GLY A 191 16.17 21.13 -10.37
C GLY A 191 15.49 21.80 -11.58
N ASP A 192 15.43 21.11 -12.72
CA ASP A 192 14.80 21.58 -13.98
C ASP A 192 13.34 22.09 -13.83
N LYS A 193 12.66 21.64 -12.77
CA LYS A 193 11.29 22.05 -12.45
C LYS A 193 11.18 23.43 -11.80
N THR A 194 12.30 24.11 -11.55
CA THR A 194 12.35 25.44 -10.90
C THR A 194 11.37 26.45 -11.50
N PRO A 195 11.24 26.61 -12.84
CA PRO A 195 10.25 27.52 -13.41
C PRO A 195 8.80 27.15 -13.05
N SER A 196 8.48 25.85 -13.01
CA SER A 196 7.15 25.37 -12.61
C SER A 196 6.88 25.57 -11.12
N ILE A 197 7.89 25.40 -10.27
CA ILE A 197 7.80 25.64 -8.82
C ILE A 197 7.50 27.11 -8.54
N LEU A 198 8.28 28.01 -9.15
CA LEU A 198 8.14 29.46 -8.97
C LEU A 198 6.79 29.98 -9.49
N THR A 199 6.29 29.44 -10.61
CA THR A 199 5.02 29.85 -11.21
C THR A 199 3.81 29.31 -10.44
N LYS A 200 3.82 28.04 -10.05
CA LYS A 200 2.70 27.42 -9.31
C LYS A 200 2.63 27.87 -7.86
N ASN A 201 3.80 28.12 -7.24
CA ASN A 201 3.96 28.70 -5.92
C ASN A 201 3.00 28.13 -4.85
N TYR A 202 2.83 26.80 -4.80
CA TYR A 202 1.84 26.15 -3.92
C TYR A 202 1.95 26.53 -2.43
N TYR A 203 3.15 26.89 -1.96
CA TYR A 203 3.38 27.32 -0.58
C TYR A 203 3.25 28.83 -0.36
N GLY A 204 3.23 29.64 -1.44
CA GLY A 204 3.25 31.09 -1.35
C GLY A 204 4.61 31.67 -0.95
N TRP A 205 5.70 30.97 -1.22
CA TRP A 205 7.07 31.34 -0.81
C TRP A 205 7.77 32.29 -1.78
N PHE A 206 7.26 32.43 -3.00
CA PHE A 206 7.94 33.17 -4.06
C PHE A 206 7.09 34.32 -4.59
N GLU A 207 7.74 35.41 -4.95
CA GLU A 207 7.11 36.59 -5.54
C GLU A 207 7.82 36.96 -6.83
N ARG A 208 7.04 37.33 -7.85
CA ARG A 208 7.58 37.76 -9.14
C ARG A 208 7.65 39.29 -9.17
N ILE A 209 8.86 39.84 -9.07
CA ILE A 209 9.06 41.29 -9.04
C ILE A 209 9.08 41.92 -10.44
N LYS A 210 9.54 41.17 -11.45
CA LYS A 210 9.50 41.57 -12.86
C LYS A 210 9.52 40.34 -13.76
N ARG A 211 9.42 40.56 -15.07
CA ARG A 211 9.40 39.46 -16.05
C ARG A 211 10.66 38.61 -15.91
N GLY A 212 10.51 37.38 -15.40
CA GLY A 212 11.61 36.41 -15.30
C GLY A 212 12.52 36.59 -14.08
N THR A 213 12.14 37.41 -13.10
CA THR A 213 12.90 37.60 -11.85
C THR A 213 11.99 37.40 -10.66
N TYR A 214 12.45 36.60 -9.70
CA TYR A 214 11.70 36.22 -8.51
C TYR A 214 12.48 36.55 -7.25
N MET A 215 11.78 36.77 -6.15
CA MET A 215 12.35 36.88 -4.80
C MET A 215 11.56 36.00 -3.83
N ILE A 216 12.10 35.79 -2.64
CA ILE A 216 11.41 35.10 -1.55
C ILE A 216 10.42 36.06 -0.88
N SER A 217 9.19 35.59 -0.63
CA SER A 217 8.17 36.32 0.13
C SER A 217 8.50 36.32 1.62
N ASP A 218 7.90 37.23 2.40
CA ASP A 218 8.10 37.24 3.86
C ASP A 218 7.60 35.95 4.54
N LYS A 219 6.50 35.38 4.02
CA LYS A 219 6.03 34.05 4.41
C LYS A 219 7.08 32.97 4.12
N GLY A 220 7.71 33.02 2.95
CA GLY A 220 8.78 32.09 2.58
C GLY A 220 9.97 32.20 3.53
N LYS A 221 10.39 33.42 3.89
CA LYS A 221 11.49 33.64 4.84
C LYS A 221 11.20 32.97 6.19
N GLN A 222 10.01 33.21 6.76
CA GLN A 222 9.60 32.65 8.04
C GLN A 222 9.49 31.12 8.04
N GLU A 223 8.83 30.54 7.04
CA GLU A 223 8.61 29.08 7.02
C GLU A 223 9.86 28.27 6.67
N VAL A 224 10.83 28.88 5.98
CA VAL A 224 12.07 28.21 5.59
C VAL A 224 13.05 28.12 6.76
N GLU A 225 12.95 29.00 7.77
CA GLU A 225 13.74 28.93 9.01
C GLU A 225 13.56 27.60 9.76
N GLU A 226 12.43 26.90 9.62
CA GLU A 226 12.22 25.57 10.20
C GLU A 226 13.16 24.49 9.62
N PHE A 227 13.89 24.80 8.53
CA PHE A 227 14.71 23.86 7.76
C PHE A 227 16.19 24.29 7.70
N GLN A 228 16.74 24.81 8.81
CA GLN A 228 18.11 25.36 8.85
C GLN A 228 19.17 24.37 8.34
N ASP A 229 19.09 23.09 8.72
CA ASP A 229 20.05 22.07 8.28
C ASP A 229 20.11 21.93 6.75
N LEU A 230 18.94 22.00 6.08
CA LEU A 230 18.84 21.95 4.62
C LEU A 230 19.38 23.22 3.97
N ILE A 231 19.11 24.39 4.56
CA ILE A 231 19.66 25.66 4.07
C ILE A 231 21.18 25.62 4.13
N ILE A 232 21.75 25.20 5.26
CA ILE A 232 23.20 25.09 5.46
C ILE A 232 23.80 24.14 4.43
N TYR A 233 23.19 22.96 4.23
CA TYR A 233 23.63 21.99 3.22
C TYR A 233 23.67 22.59 1.80
N TYR A 234 22.59 23.24 1.37
CA TYR A 234 22.49 23.78 0.01
C TYR A 234 23.37 25.01 -0.24
N LEU A 235 23.54 25.87 0.77
CA LEU A 235 24.48 27.00 0.69
C LEU A 235 25.94 26.53 0.74
N GLY A 236 26.24 25.48 1.52
CA GLY A 236 27.58 24.88 1.56
C GLY A 236 28.01 24.29 0.22
N ARG A 237 27.07 23.67 -0.52
CA ARG A 237 27.33 23.11 -1.84
C ARG A 237 27.75 24.16 -2.88
N ILE A 238 27.09 25.32 -2.90
CA ILE A 238 27.46 26.43 -3.78
C ILE A 238 28.88 26.93 -3.50
N LYS A 239 29.26 27.04 -2.22
CA LYS A 239 30.59 27.54 -1.84
C LYS A 239 31.72 26.61 -2.30
N ASN A 240 31.47 25.30 -2.31
CA ASN A 240 32.45 24.33 -2.77
C ASN A 240 32.59 24.32 -4.31
N ASP A 241 31.49 24.46 -5.05
CA ASP A 241 31.52 24.52 -6.53
C ASP A 241 32.16 25.81 -7.07
N GLY A 242 32.28 26.87 -6.26
CA GLY A 242 32.91 28.14 -6.62
C GLY A 242 34.43 28.23 -6.41
N ASN A 243 35.05 27.24 -5.75
CA ASN A 243 36.48 27.24 -5.43
C ASN A 243 37.34 26.42 -6.40
N ASP A 244 36.74 25.73 -7.37
CA ASP A 244 37.44 24.95 -8.42
C ASP A 244 37.69 25.76 -9.70
N SER A 245 37.77 27.11 -9.60
CA SER A 245 37.99 28.03 -10.73
C SER A 245 39.08 29.06 -10.42
N ILE A 246 40.28 28.59 -10.04
CA ILE A 246 41.53 29.39 -10.09
C ILE A 246 42.59 28.59 -10.84
#